data_AF-A0A1M7TKG8-F1
#
_entry.id   AF-A0A1M7TKG8-F1
#
_cell.length_a   1.000
_cell.length_b   1.000
_cell.length_c   1.000
_cell.angle_alpha   90.00
_cell.angle_beta   90.00
_cell.angle_gamma   90.00
#
_symmetry.space_group_name_H-M   'P 1'
#
loop_
_entity.id
_entity.type
_entity.pdbx_description
1 polymer ?
#
loop_
_entity_poly.entity_id
_entity_poly.type
_entity_poly.pdbx_seq_one_letter_code
_entity_poly.pdbx_strand_id
1 'polypeptide(L)'
;MIAAAHLFAAIAGAACLPAKAAGLPVVRSAPLESDFSFRRVRPPAPGARRRIIFETPPAAAPAAVDEFWRRIDPRLSAASPDRLAAAARSARESVRAPQPEALEHVARRHGLALTRAEARRRVSRALLMAMIAVESGGRENARSPAGALGLMQLMPATARRVGVRDPLDPAQNIAGGAAYLDMLLRMFDEDAVLALAAYNAGENAVISHGGVPPWPETRAYVPKVLAAFAALGERLCSAPPRGPRDPCPPAP
;
A
#
# COMPACT_ATOMS: atom_id res chain seq x y z
N MET A 1 43.05 0.83 60.17
CA MET A 1 43.85 -0.39 59.95
C MET A 1 43.01 -1.33 59.08
N ILE A 2 43.33 -1.44 57.78
CA ILE A 2 43.86 -2.65 57.12
C ILE A 2 42.81 -3.78 57.10
N ALA A 3 42.38 -4.40 56.00
CA ALA A 3 42.63 -4.30 54.56
C ALA A 3 41.50 -5.09 53.86
N ALA A 4 41.14 -4.72 52.63
CA ALA A 4 40.44 -5.60 51.71
C ALA A 4 41.33 -5.73 50.47
N ALA A 5 41.94 -6.91 50.35
CA ALA A 5 42.93 -7.24 49.34
C ALA A 5 42.28 -7.44 47.96
N HIS A 6 43.00 -6.96 46.96
CA HIS A 6 42.68 -6.90 45.54
C HIS A 6 42.46 -8.27 44.91
N LEU A 7 41.33 -8.42 44.23
CA LEU A 7 41.11 -9.48 43.23
C LEU A 7 41.63 -8.95 41.88
N PHE A 8 42.82 -9.41 41.48
CA PHE A 8 43.38 -9.21 40.14
C PHE A 8 42.59 -10.08 39.14
N ALA A 9 41.78 -9.44 38.28
CA ALA A 9 41.25 -10.07 37.09
C ALA A 9 42.27 -9.95 35.95
N ALA A 10 42.80 -11.08 35.51
CA ALA A 10 43.68 -11.18 34.35
C ALA A 10 42.90 -10.88 33.06
N ILE A 11 43.23 -9.78 32.39
CA ILE A 11 42.78 -9.50 31.02
C ILE A 11 43.80 -10.17 30.09
N ALA A 12 43.47 -11.35 29.60
CA ALA A 12 44.19 -11.99 28.51
C ALA A 12 43.91 -11.20 27.22
N GLY A 13 44.97 -10.66 26.62
CA GLY A 13 44.93 -9.95 25.36
C GLY A 13 44.47 -10.84 24.21
N ALA A 14 43.36 -10.47 23.58
CA ALA A 14 42.97 -11.01 22.29
C ALA A 14 43.86 -10.36 21.22
N ALA A 15 44.75 -11.17 20.64
CA ALA A 15 45.53 -10.81 19.48
C ALA A 15 44.61 -10.50 18.29
N CYS A 16 44.70 -9.27 17.79
CA CYS A 16 44.02 -8.83 16.57
C CYS A 16 44.76 -9.39 15.35
N LEU A 17 44.20 -10.43 14.72
CA LEU A 17 44.65 -10.91 13.41
C LEU A 17 44.08 -10.00 12.31
N PRO A 18 44.88 -9.53 11.33
CA PRO A 18 44.35 -8.74 10.23
C PRO A 18 43.51 -9.64 9.30
N ALA A 19 42.21 -9.36 9.21
CA ALA A 19 41.33 -9.98 8.23
C ALA A 19 41.73 -9.54 6.82
N LYS A 20 42.18 -10.49 5.99
CA LYS A 20 42.33 -10.32 4.54
C LYS A 20 40.97 -9.96 3.95
N ALA A 21 40.86 -8.78 3.37
CA ALA A 21 39.70 -8.39 2.58
C ALA A 21 39.61 -9.28 1.32
N ALA A 22 38.73 -10.28 1.35
CA ALA A 22 38.31 -10.99 0.16
C ALA A 22 37.30 -10.09 -0.58
N GLY A 23 37.68 -9.56 -1.75
CA GLY A 23 36.81 -8.78 -2.60
C GLY A 23 35.57 -9.57 -2.99
N LEU A 24 34.39 -8.98 -2.80
CA LEU A 24 33.14 -9.53 -3.33
C LEU A 24 33.18 -9.51 -4.87
N PRO A 25 32.67 -10.56 -5.54
CA PRO A 25 32.58 -10.55 -6.99
C PRO A 25 31.59 -9.47 -7.44
N VAL A 26 32.06 -8.57 -8.30
CA VAL A 26 31.21 -7.62 -9.03
C VAL A 26 30.34 -8.43 -9.99
N VAL A 27 29.07 -8.60 -9.63
CA VAL A 27 28.06 -9.11 -10.56
C VAL A 27 27.78 -8.00 -11.58
N ARG A 28 28.31 -8.15 -12.79
CA ARG A 28 27.89 -7.33 -13.93
C ARG A 28 26.42 -7.64 -14.23
N SER A 29 25.53 -6.69 -14.00
CA SER A 29 24.15 -6.77 -14.47
C SER A 29 24.15 -6.80 -16.00
N ALA A 30 23.44 -7.78 -16.57
CA ALA A 30 23.16 -7.83 -18.00
C ALA A 30 22.31 -6.60 -18.39
N PRO A 31 22.46 -6.06 -19.61
CA PRO A 31 21.60 -4.99 -20.10
C PRO A 31 20.15 -5.44 -20.13
N LEU A 32 19.23 -4.56 -19.71
CA LEU A 32 17.80 -4.73 -19.92
C LEU A 32 17.52 -4.71 -21.43
N GLU A 33 17.37 -5.88 -22.04
CA GLU A 33 16.88 -6.03 -23.42
C GLU A 33 15.47 -5.44 -23.49
N SER A 34 15.34 -4.32 -24.20
CA SER A 34 14.10 -3.57 -24.36
C SER A 34 13.29 -4.10 -25.55
N ASP A 35 12.67 -5.26 -25.42
CA ASP A 35 11.70 -5.75 -26.40
C ASP A 35 10.29 -5.20 -26.11
N PHE A 36 10.17 -3.88 -26.24
CA PHE A 36 8.87 -3.21 -26.34
C PHE A 36 8.40 -3.23 -27.79
N SER A 37 7.66 -4.26 -28.21
CA SER A 37 6.91 -4.20 -29.46
C SER A 37 5.58 -3.47 -29.23
N PHE A 38 5.47 -2.23 -29.72
CA PHE A 38 4.19 -1.56 -29.86
C PHE A 38 3.35 -2.27 -30.93
N ARG A 39 2.54 -3.25 -30.53
CA ARG A 39 1.46 -3.73 -31.40
C ARG A 39 0.43 -2.62 -31.50
N ARG A 40 0.36 -1.97 -32.67
CA ARG A 40 -0.77 -1.12 -33.06
C ARG A 40 -2.04 -1.97 -33.04
N VAL A 41 -2.85 -1.79 -32.00
CA VAL A 41 -4.18 -2.37 -31.94
C VAL A 41 -5.05 -1.63 -32.96
N ARG A 42 -5.65 -2.38 -33.88
CA ARG A 42 -6.58 -1.83 -34.88
C ARG A 42 -7.78 -1.23 -34.13
N PRO A 43 -8.18 0.03 -34.38
CA PRO A 43 -9.35 0.60 -33.73
C PRO A 43 -10.59 -0.26 -34.02
N PRO A 44 -11.50 -0.43 -33.05
CA PRO A 44 -12.73 -1.16 -33.25
C PRO A 44 -13.56 -0.52 -34.38
N ALA A 45 -14.26 -1.36 -35.14
CA ALA A 45 -15.12 -0.91 -36.23
C ALA A 45 -16.11 0.17 -35.74
N PRO A 46 -16.39 1.22 -36.53
CA PRO A 46 -17.38 2.23 -36.18
C PRO A 46 -18.72 1.56 -35.85
N GLY A 47 -19.19 1.71 -34.60
CA GLY A 47 -20.51 1.21 -34.16
C GLY A 47 -20.50 0.10 -33.10
N ALA A 48 -19.35 -0.47 -32.72
CA ALA A 48 -19.32 -1.49 -31.67
C ALA A 48 -19.45 -0.90 -30.24
N ARG A 49 -20.69 -0.62 -29.80
CA ARG A 49 -20.96 -0.25 -28.40
C ARG A 49 -21.14 -1.49 -27.53
N ARG A 50 -20.05 -2.05 -27.00
CA ARG A 50 -20.13 -2.71 -25.68
C ARG A 50 -19.77 -1.67 -24.62
N ARG A 51 -20.79 -0.93 -24.16
CA ARG A 51 -20.70 -0.14 -22.93
C ARG A 51 -20.61 -1.13 -21.77
N ILE A 52 -19.40 -1.51 -21.38
CA ILE A 52 -19.18 -1.99 -20.02
C ILE A 52 -19.08 -0.72 -19.19
N ILE A 53 -20.21 -0.31 -18.61
CA ILE A 53 -20.27 0.79 -17.66
C ILE A 53 -19.64 0.24 -16.37
N PHE A 54 -18.37 0.55 -16.15
CA PHE A 54 -17.88 0.62 -14.79
C PHE A 54 -18.30 1.98 -14.27
N GLU A 55 -19.28 2.01 -13.36
CA GLU A 55 -19.41 3.14 -12.46
C GLU A 55 -18.14 3.19 -11.61
N THR A 56 -17.14 3.93 -12.09
CA THR A 56 -16.21 4.57 -11.18
C THR A 56 -17.09 5.38 -10.23
N PRO A 57 -17.03 5.16 -8.90
CA PRO A 57 -17.67 6.08 -7.98
C PRO A 57 -17.25 7.49 -8.39
N PRO A 58 -18.18 8.47 -8.44
CA PRO A 58 -17.84 9.80 -8.90
C PRO A 58 -16.57 10.24 -8.17
N ALA A 59 -15.55 10.62 -8.93
CA ALA A 59 -14.35 11.16 -8.33
C ALA A 59 -14.77 12.27 -7.37
N ALA A 60 -14.19 12.28 -6.16
CA ALA A 60 -14.45 13.36 -5.22
C ALA A 60 -14.28 14.69 -5.95
N ALA A 61 -15.19 15.63 -5.70
CA ALA A 61 -15.13 16.93 -6.36
C ALA A 61 -13.73 17.53 -6.17
N PRO A 62 -13.12 18.18 -7.18
CA PRO A 62 -11.76 18.71 -7.08
C PRO A 62 -11.52 19.52 -5.78
N ALA A 63 -12.48 20.36 -5.39
CA ALA A 63 -12.42 21.15 -4.16
C ALA A 63 -12.30 20.33 -2.86
N ALA A 64 -12.93 19.15 -2.81
CA ALA A 64 -12.85 18.23 -1.66
C ALA A 64 -11.46 17.59 -1.54
N VAL A 65 -10.87 17.23 -2.68
CA VAL A 65 -9.50 16.70 -2.73
C VAL A 65 -8.50 17.79 -2.34
N ASP A 66 -8.70 19.02 -2.80
CA ASP A 66 -7.84 20.14 -2.46
C ASP A 66 -7.90 20.50 -0.97
N GLU A 67 -9.07 20.42 -0.33
CA GLU A 67 -9.21 20.61 1.12
C GLU A 67 -8.39 19.60 1.92
N PHE A 68 -8.35 18.33 1.49
CA PHE A 68 -7.50 17.33 2.15
C PHE A 68 -6.01 17.72 2.07
N TRP A 69 -5.53 18.07 0.88
CA TRP A 69 -4.12 18.40 0.67
C TRP A 69 -3.71 19.77 1.21
N ARG A 70 -4.67 20.64 1.61
CA ARG A 70 -4.37 21.84 2.41
C ARG A 70 -3.91 21.50 3.82
N ARG A 71 -4.38 20.38 4.38
CA ARG A 71 -4.09 19.96 5.76
C ARG A 71 -2.98 18.92 5.86
N ILE A 72 -2.81 18.11 4.82
CA ILE A 72 -1.83 17.02 4.77
C ILE A 72 -0.74 17.36 3.76
N ASP A 73 0.50 17.49 4.24
CA ASP A 73 1.65 17.83 3.39
C ASP A 73 2.02 16.63 2.47
N PRO A 74 1.97 16.78 1.14
CA PRO A 74 2.28 15.67 0.23
C PRO A 74 3.77 15.35 0.13
N ARG A 75 4.65 16.18 0.68
CA ARG A 75 6.10 16.06 0.49
C ARG A 75 6.68 14.89 1.27
N LEU A 76 7.71 14.27 0.69
CA LEU A 76 8.52 13.25 1.32
C LEU A 76 9.22 13.78 2.58
N SER A 77 9.63 15.05 2.59
CA SER A 77 10.25 15.68 3.77
C SER A 77 9.30 15.83 4.97
N ALA A 78 8.00 15.65 4.77
CA ALA A 78 6.99 15.66 5.81
C ALA A 78 6.52 14.24 6.19
N ALA A 79 7.26 13.22 5.77
CA ALA A 79 6.95 11.83 6.10
C ALA A 79 6.93 11.61 7.62
N SER A 80 5.92 10.92 8.10
CA SER A 80 5.77 10.56 9.51
C SER A 80 4.88 9.32 9.66
N PRO A 81 5.25 8.36 10.52
CA PRO A 81 4.41 7.20 10.83
C PRO A 81 3.08 7.60 11.51
N ASP A 82 3.05 8.74 12.21
CA ASP A 82 1.94 9.11 13.08
C ASP A 82 0.82 9.89 12.37
N ARG A 83 1.06 10.34 11.12
CA ARG A 83 0.11 11.23 10.44
C ARG A 83 -1.12 10.53 9.87
N LEU A 84 -1.18 9.19 9.88
CA LEU A 84 -2.33 8.44 9.36
C LEU A 84 -3.64 8.86 10.04
N ALA A 85 -3.67 8.94 11.38
CA ALA A 85 -4.88 9.31 12.10
C ALA A 85 -5.36 10.73 11.75
N ALA A 86 -4.44 11.67 11.59
CA ALA A 86 -4.78 13.04 11.17
C ALA A 86 -5.27 13.08 9.72
N ALA A 87 -4.62 12.34 8.82
CA ALA A 87 -5.01 12.22 7.43
C ALA A 87 -6.38 11.54 7.28
N ALA A 88 -6.66 10.49 8.04
CA ALA A 88 -7.95 9.81 8.06
C ALA A 88 -9.10 10.74 8.51
N ARG A 89 -8.88 11.54 9.57
CA ARG A 89 -9.85 12.58 9.98
C ARG A 89 -10.09 13.61 8.90
N SER A 90 -9.01 14.16 8.32
CA SER A 90 -9.12 15.13 7.23
C SER A 90 -9.88 14.56 6.03
N ALA A 91 -9.60 13.30 5.66
CA ALA A 91 -10.26 12.63 4.55
C ALA A 91 -11.75 12.39 4.81
N ARG A 92 -12.14 12.01 6.04
CA ARG A 92 -13.54 11.84 6.43
C ARG A 92 -14.35 13.14 6.32
N GLU A 93 -13.72 14.28 6.65
CA GLU A 93 -14.37 15.59 6.60
C GLU A 93 -14.47 16.15 5.19
N SER A 94 -13.53 15.82 4.30
CA SER A 94 -13.45 16.42 2.98
C SER A 94 -13.96 15.52 1.84
N VAL A 95 -13.80 14.19 1.94
CA VAL A 95 -14.09 13.25 0.86
C VAL A 95 -15.15 12.23 1.27
N ARG A 96 -16.12 11.98 0.38
CA ARG A 96 -17.13 10.93 0.58
C ARG A 96 -16.49 9.55 0.53
N ALA A 97 -16.67 8.78 1.61
CA ALA A 97 -16.26 7.38 1.67
C ALA A 97 -17.08 6.49 0.71
N PRO A 98 -16.54 5.33 0.29
CA PRO A 98 -17.30 4.29 -0.42
C PRO A 98 -18.55 3.87 0.35
N GLN A 99 -19.53 3.35 -0.39
CA GLN A 99 -20.80 2.93 0.20
C GLN A 99 -20.61 1.80 1.22
N PRO A 100 -21.33 1.82 2.36
CA PRO A 100 -21.28 0.78 3.38
C PRO A 100 -21.39 -0.65 2.87
N GLU A 101 -22.27 -0.87 1.90
CA GLU A 101 -22.58 -2.21 1.40
C GLU A 101 -21.37 -2.84 0.72
N ALA A 102 -20.57 -2.04 0.01
CA ALA A 102 -19.33 -2.49 -0.61
C ALA A 102 -18.30 -2.88 0.47
N LEU A 103 -18.19 -2.09 1.53
CA LEU A 103 -17.27 -2.33 2.64
C LEU A 103 -17.63 -3.62 3.40
N GLU A 104 -18.91 -3.80 3.71
CA GLU A 104 -19.39 -5.01 4.38
C GLU A 104 -19.29 -6.25 3.49
N HIS A 105 -19.55 -6.12 2.17
CA HIS A 105 -19.42 -7.22 1.23
C HIS A 105 -17.99 -7.77 1.20
N VAL A 106 -16.99 -6.88 1.15
CA VAL A 106 -15.56 -7.25 1.21
C VAL A 106 -15.26 -8.00 2.51
N ALA A 107 -15.71 -7.47 3.66
CA ALA A 107 -15.48 -8.09 4.97
C ALA A 107 -16.08 -9.50 5.04
N ARG A 108 -17.35 -9.68 4.61
CA ARG A 108 -18.04 -10.98 4.64
C ARG A 108 -17.41 -12.01 3.70
N ARG A 109 -17.07 -11.63 2.47
CA ARG A 109 -16.56 -12.56 1.45
C ARG A 109 -15.10 -12.94 1.66
N HIS A 110 -14.29 -12.01 2.15
CA HIS A 110 -12.83 -12.14 2.15
C HIS A 110 -12.20 -12.08 3.54
N GLY A 111 -13.00 -12.07 4.61
CA GLY A 111 -12.54 -11.91 5.99
C GLY A 111 -11.41 -12.86 6.39
N LEU A 112 -11.44 -14.12 5.96
CA LEU A 112 -10.39 -15.09 6.26
C LEU A 112 -9.06 -14.78 5.53
N ALA A 113 -9.13 -14.41 4.24
CA ALA A 113 -7.94 -14.04 3.47
C ALA A 113 -7.30 -12.76 4.03
N LEU A 114 -8.14 -11.78 4.39
CA LEU A 114 -7.74 -10.53 5.03
C LEU A 114 -7.09 -10.76 6.40
N THR A 115 -7.68 -11.61 7.25
CA THR A 115 -7.13 -11.94 8.57
C THR A 115 -5.77 -12.64 8.44
N ARG A 116 -5.62 -13.55 7.47
CA ARG A 116 -4.33 -14.20 7.19
C ARG A 116 -3.29 -13.20 6.67
N ALA A 117 -3.69 -12.24 5.84
CA ALA A 117 -2.81 -11.21 5.32
C ALA A 117 -2.33 -10.28 6.44
N GLU A 118 -3.24 -9.81 7.31
CA GLU A 118 -2.93 -9.02 8.50
C GLU A 118 -1.95 -9.76 9.42
N ALA A 119 -2.22 -11.04 9.74
CA ALA A 119 -1.32 -11.82 10.59
C ALA A 119 0.09 -12.00 10.00
N ARG A 120 0.21 -12.19 8.68
CA ARG A 120 1.50 -12.44 8.01
C ARG A 120 2.31 -11.18 7.75
N ARG A 121 1.65 -10.09 7.38
CA ARG A 121 2.29 -8.84 6.94
C ARG A 121 2.22 -7.72 7.96
N ARG A 122 1.45 -7.91 9.04
CA ARG A 122 1.14 -6.89 10.04
C ARG A 122 0.58 -5.62 9.40
N VAL A 123 -0.21 -5.74 8.35
CA VAL A 123 -0.90 -4.60 7.72
C VAL A 123 -2.34 -4.63 8.18
N SER A 124 -2.85 -3.48 8.62
CA SER A 124 -4.21 -3.34 9.15
C SER A 124 -5.23 -3.92 8.19
N ARG A 125 -6.05 -4.85 8.68
CA ARG A 125 -7.15 -5.42 7.90
C ARG A 125 -8.12 -4.34 7.42
N ALA A 126 -8.37 -3.32 8.23
CA ALA A 126 -9.21 -2.18 7.84
C ALA A 126 -8.61 -1.44 6.64
N LEU A 127 -7.29 -1.24 6.62
CA LEU A 127 -6.61 -0.58 5.51
C LEU A 127 -6.68 -1.42 4.22
N LEU A 128 -6.47 -2.73 4.33
CA LEU A 128 -6.62 -3.64 3.18
C LEU A 128 -8.05 -3.63 2.61
N MET A 129 -9.07 -3.65 3.47
CA MET A 129 -10.47 -3.55 3.05
C MET A 129 -10.76 -2.20 2.38
N ALA A 130 -10.25 -1.10 2.94
CA ALA A 130 -10.39 0.24 2.38
C ALA A 130 -9.82 0.32 0.96
N MET A 131 -8.63 -0.26 0.74
CA MET A 131 -8.03 -0.33 -0.58
C MET A 131 -8.88 -1.17 -1.54
N ILE A 132 -9.30 -2.37 -1.18
CA ILE A 132 -10.14 -3.22 -2.04
C ILE A 132 -11.42 -2.50 -2.48
N ALA A 133 -12.04 -1.76 -1.56
CA ALA A 133 -13.25 -1.00 -1.85
C ALA A 133 -13.01 0.12 -2.87
N VAL A 134 -11.86 0.79 -2.82
CA VAL A 134 -11.49 1.85 -3.78
C VAL A 134 -11.01 1.28 -5.11
N GLU A 135 -10.21 0.21 -5.08
CA GLU A 135 -9.56 -0.40 -6.25
C GLU A 135 -10.55 -1.14 -7.15
N SER A 136 -11.40 -1.98 -6.56
CA SER A 136 -12.30 -2.87 -7.31
C SER A 136 -13.75 -2.76 -6.90
N GLY A 137 -14.06 -2.11 -5.77
CA GLY A 137 -15.37 -2.19 -5.14
C GLY A 137 -15.70 -3.60 -4.64
N GLY A 138 -14.69 -4.43 -4.38
CA GLY A 138 -14.86 -5.84 -3.99
C GLY A 138 -15.08 -6.81 -5.15
N ARG A 139 -14.86 -6.38 -6.41
CA ARG A 139 -15.01 -7.25 -7.58
C ARG A 139 -13.77 -8.10 -7.82
N GLU A 140 -13.88 -9.38 -7.51
CA GLU A 140 -12.79 -10.38 -7.62
C GLU A 140 -12.19 -10.48 -9.04
N ASN A 141 -13.02 -10.30 -10.07
CA ASN A 141 -12.61 -10.38 -11.48
C ASN A 141 -12.35 -9.02 -12.13
N ALA A 142 -12.12 -7.96 -11.34
CA ALA A 142 -11.86 -6.62 -11.84
C ALA A 142 -10.61 -6.58 -12.73
N ARG A 143 -10.72 -5.88 -13.86
CA ARG A 143 -9.65 -5.64 -14.82
C ARG A 143 -9.66 -4.17 -15.21
N SER A 144 -8.56 -3.45 -15.00
CA SER A 144 -8.44 -2.07 -15.47
C SER A 144 -8.00 -2.02 -16.93
N PRO A 145 -8.24 -0.89 -17.64
CA PRO A 145 -7.70 -0.66 -18.98
C PRO A 145 -6.17 -0.71 -19.04
N ALA A 146 -5.49 -0.34 -17.95
CA ALA A 146 -4.03 -0.40 -17.83
C ALA A 146 -3.51 -1.83 -17.56
N GLY A 147 -4.40 -2.78 -17.28
CA GLY A 147 -4.08 -4.19 -17.06
C GLY A 147 -3.92 -4.60 -15.59
N ALA A 148 -4.36 -3.76 -14.64
CA ALA A 148 -4.42 -4.13 -13.22
C ALA A 148 -5.52 -5.18 -12.97
N LEU A 149 -5.27 -6.13 -12.06
CA LEU A 149 -6.08 -7.34 -11.90
C LEU A 149 -6.52 -7.58 -10.45
N GLY A 150 -7.75 -8.03 -10.29
CA GLY A 150 -8.30 -8.55 -9.05
C GLY A 150 -8.68 -7.50 -8.01
N LEU A 151 -8.90 -7.95 -6.77
CA LEU A 151 -9.45 -7.15 -5.68
C LEU A 151 -8.62 -5.90 -5.33
N MET A 152 -7.30 -6.05 -5.26
CA MET A 152 -6.33 -5.01 -4.93
C MET A 152 -5.61 -4.46 -6.16
N GLN A 153 -6.16 -4.70 -7.36
CA GLN A 153 -5.71 -4.17 -8.65
C GLN A 153 -4.19 -4.25 -8.84
N LEU A 154 -3.63 -5.46 -8.72
CA LEU A 154 -2.21 -5.67 -8.94
C LEU A 154 -1.88 -5.57 -10.43
N MET A 155 -0.91 -4.73 -10.78
CA MET A 155 -0.28 -4.76 -12.10
C MET A 155 0.47 -6.10 -12.29
N PRO A 156 0.54 -6.65 -13.52
CA PRO A 156 1.16 -7.96 -13.74
C PRO A 156 2.62 -8.05 -13.28
N ALA A 157 3.40 -6.98 -13.44
CA ALA A 157 4.78 -6.91 -12.95
C ALA A 157 4.83 -6.95 -11.40
N THR A 158 3.94 -6.20 -10.73
CA THR A 158 3.82 -6.21 -9.28
C THR A 158 3.40 -7.58 -8.77
N ALA A 159 2.40 -8.22 -9.38
CA ALA A 159 1.94 -9.56 -9.01
C ALA A 159 3.10 -10.58 -9.03
N ARG A 160 3.92 -10.59 -10.08
CA ARG A 160 5.14 -11.43 -10.16
C ARG A 160 6.12 -11.11 -9.04
N ARG A 161 6.40 -9.83 -8.79
CA ARG A 161 7.32 -9.38 -7.74
C ARG A 161 6.92 -9.87 -6.36
N VAL A 162 5.62 -9.95 -6.07
CA VAL A 162 5.11 -10.43 -4.77
C VAL A 162 4.72 -11.91 -4.76
N GLY A 163 5.10 -12.67 -5.80
CA GLY A 163 4.90 -14.12 -5.86
C GLY A 163 3.45 -14.58 -6.12
N VAL A 164 2.60 -13.71 -6.65
CA VAL A 164 1.23 -14.05 -7.05
C VAL A 164 1.26 -14.75 -8.41
N ARG A 165 0.74 -15.98 -8.46
CA ARG A 165 0.67 -16.77 -9.70
C ARG A 165 -0.62 -16.49 -10.47
N ASP A 166 -1.73 -16.42 -9.75
CA ASP A 166 -3.02 -16.01 -10.30
C ASP A 166 -3.54 -14.76 -9.58
N PRO A 167 -3.46 -13.57 -10.19
CA PRO A 167 -3.96 -12.33 -9.59
C PRO A 167 -5.49 -12.22 -9.60
N LEU A 168 -6.23 -13.15 -10.20
CA LEU A 168 -7.69 -13.20 -10.11
C LEU A 168 -8.19 -14.15 -9.03
N ASP A 169 -7.31 -14.98 -8.46
CA ASP A 169 -7.60 -15.70 -7.22
C ASP A 169 -7.65 -14.69 -6.05
N PRO A 170 -8.79 -14.52 -5.38
CA PRO A 170 -8.96 -13.50 -4.34
C PRO A 170 -7.95 -13.61 -3.20
N ALA A 171 -7.66 -14.85 -2.77
CA ALA A 171 -6.77 -15.10 -1.65
C ALA A 171 -5.31 -14.74 -1.99
N GLN A 172 -4.83 -15.15 -3.17
CA GLN A 172 -3.51 -14.73 -3.67
C GLN A 172 -3.44 -13.23 -3.89
N ASN A 173 -4.46 -12.62 -4.50
CA ASN A 173 -4.47 -11.19 -4.78
C ASN A 173 -4.39 -10.35 -3.49
N ILE A 174 -5.19 -10.68 -2.47
CA ILE A 174 -5.12 -10.03 -1.15
C ILE A 174 -3.75 -10.23 -0.50
N ALA A 175 -3.22 -11.46 -0.50
CA ALA A 175 -1.92 -11.74 0.09
C ALA A 175 -0.78 -10.97 -0.61
N GLY A 176 -0.84 -10.87 -1.94
CA GLY A 176 0.12 -10.11 -2.75
C GLY A 176 0.01 -8.61 -2.55
N GLY A 177 -1.20 -8.05 -2.54
CA GLY A 177 -1.41 -6.62 -2.28
C GLY A 177 -0.98 -6.22 -0.86
N ALA A 178 -1.27 -7.06 0.14
CA ALA A 178 -0.76 -6.84 1.50
C ALA A 178 0.78 -6.92 1.56
N ALA A 179 1.41 -7.85 0.83
CA ALA A 179 2.86 -7.93 0.73
C ALA A 179 3.47 -6.69 0.05
N TYR A 180 2.81 -6.18 -0.99
CA TYR A 180 3.25 -5.00 -1.70
C TYR A 180 3.11 -3.74 -0.82
N LEU A 181 1.97 -3.56 -0.16
CA LEU A 181 1.77 -2.45 0.77
C LEU A 181 2.76 -2.50 1.95
N ASP A 182 3.04 -3.68 2.51
CA ASP A 182 4.06 -3.85 3.55
C ASP A 182 5.46 -3.37 3.10
N MET A 183 5.85 -3.70 1.86
CA MET A 183 7.10 -3.21 1.28
C MET A 183 7.12 -1.68 1.16
N LEU A 184 6.02 -1.08 0.71
CA LEU A 184 5.89 0.37 0.56
C LEU A 184 5.87 1.09 1.90
N LEU A 185 5.17 0.56 2.89
CA LEU A 185 5.18 1.12 4.26
C LEU A 185 6.60 1.18 4.80
N ARG A 186 7.39 0.10 4.66
CA ARG A 186 8.80 0.11 5.09
C ARG A 186 9.66 1.08 4.29
N MET A 187 9.39 1.22 2.99
CA MET A 187 10.14 2.12 2.11
C MET A 187 9.94 3.61 2.47
N PHE A 188 8.76 3.96 2.95
CA PHE A 188 8.40 5.33 3.31
C PHE A 188 8.30 5.53 4.83
N ASP A 189 9.12 4.81 5.61
CA ASP A 189 9.23 4.96 7.07
C ASP A 189 7.87 4.90 7.81
N GLU A 190 7.05 3.94 7.41
CA GLU A 190 5.69 3.69 7.90
C GLU A 190 4.68 4.82 7.63
N ASP A 191 5.03 5.75 6.74
CA ASP A 191 4.13 6.80 6.26
C ASP A 191 3.06 6.25 5.32
N ALA A 192 1.86 6.03 5.85
CA ALA A 192 0.74 5.49 5.11
C ALA A 192 0.30 6.37 3.93
N VAL A 193 0.44 7.70 4.01
CA VAL A 193 0.03 8.62 2.93
C VAL A 193 0.92 8.42 1.71
N LEU A 194 2.24 8.33 1.90
CA LEU A 194 3.20 8.08 0.83
C LEU A 194 3.13 6.65 0.33
N ALA A 195 2.96 5.67 1.22
CA ALA A 195 2.81 4.28 0.82
C ALA A 195 1.56 4.06 -0.06
N LEU A 196 0.42 4.68 0.27
CA LEU A 196 -0.78 4.65 -0.57
C LEU A 196 -0.57 5.36 -1.90
N ALA A 197 0.09 6.53 -1.90
CA ALA A 197 0.43 7.21 -3.14
C ALA A 197 1.32 6.35 -4.04
N ALA A 198 2.34 5.70 -3.47
CA ALA A 198 3.25 4.81 -4.18
C ALA A 198 2.56 3.51 -4.66
N TYR A 199 1.54 3.03 -3.94
CA TYR A 199 0.77 1.88 -4.38
C TYR A 199 0.05 2.17 -5.71
N ASN A 200 -0.53 3.36 -5.83
CA ASN A 200 -1.25 3.80 -7.03
C ASN A 200 -0.32 4.31 -8.15
N ALA A 201 0.66 5.16 -7.81
CA ALA A 201 1.51 5.86 -8.77
C ALA A 201 2.83 5.12 -9.10
N GLY A 202 3.20 4.12 -8.29
CA GLY A 202 4.53 3.54 -8.28
C GLY A 202 5.48 4.29 -7.35
N GLU A 203 6.33 3.53 -6.64
CA GLU A 203 7.28 4.06 -5.66
C GLU A 203 8.30 5.03 -6.25
N ASN A 204 8.78 4.75 -7.47
CA ASN A 204 9.75 5.60 -8.15
C ASN A 204 9.17 6.97 -8.48
N ALA A 205 7.88 7.06 -8.80
CA ALA A 205 7.23 8.33 -9.07
C ALA A 205 7.15 9.19 -7.81
N VAL A 206 6.85 8.60 -6.65
CA VAL A 206 6.82 9.32 -5.37
C VAL A 206 8.21 9.82 -5.01
N ILE A 207 9.24 8.97 -5.17
CA ILE A 207 10.63 9.36 -4.90
C ILE A 207 11.08 10.49 -5.84
N SER A 208 10.85 10.36 -7.15
CA SER A 208 11.32 11.34 -8.14
C SER A 208 10.65 12.71 -8.00
N HIS A 209 9.40 12.76 -7.49
CA HIS A 209 8.68 14.01 -7.24
C HIS A 209 8.93 14.56 -5.83
N GLY A 210 9.69 13.87 -4.98
CA GLY A 210 9.91 14.27 -3.60
C GLY A 210 8.62 14.28 -2.77
N GLY A 211 7.68 13.38 -3.06
CA GLY A 211 6.36 13.32 -2.43
C GLY A 211 5.27 12.81 -3.38
N VAL A 212 4.01 13.00 -3.00
CA VAL A 212 2.86 12.58 -3.81
C VAL A 212 2.85 13.34 -5.15
N PRO A 213 2.91 12.65 -6.30
CA PRO A 213 2.96 13.31 -7.60
C PRO A 213 1.69 14.14 -7.85
N PRO A 214 1.76 15.23 -8.65
CA PRO A 214 0.64 16.12 -8.91
C PRO A 214 -0.38 15.53 -9.91
N TRP A 215 -0.54 14.21 -9.93
CA TRP A 215 -1.48 13.52 -10.80
C TRP A 215 -2.88 13.51 -10.18
N PRO A 216 -3.93 13.95 -10.90
CA PRO A 216 -5.28 14.01 -10.35
C PRO A 216 -5.77 12.67 -9.78
N GLU A 217 -5.42 11.57 -10.44
CA GLU A 217 -5.78 10.22 -10.00
C GLU A 217 -5.18 9.89 -8.63
N THR A 218 -3.86 10.02 -8.48
CA THR A 218 -3.16 9.71 -7.21
C THR A 218 -3.57 10.66 -6.09
N ARG A 219 -3.71 11.96 -6.39
CA ARG A 219 -4.18 12.96 -5.43
C ARG A 219 -5.60 12.67 -4.94
N ALA A 220 -6.46 12.11 -5.78
CA ALA A 220 -7.80 11.69 -5.38
C ALA A 220 -7.81 10.31 -4.71
N TYR A 221 -6.90 9.41 -5.06
CA TYR A 221 -6.83 8.04 -4.54
C TYR A 221 -6.58 8.00 -3.04
N VAL A 222 -5.53 8.69 -2.56
CA VAL A 222 -5.12 8.66 -1.15
C VAL A 222 -6.26 9.05 -0.20
N PRO A 223 -6.91 10.22 -0.33
CA PRO A 223 -8.00 10.59 0.58
C PRO A 223 -9.22 9.68 0.45
N LYS A 224 -9.51 9.10 -0.72
CA LYS A 224 -10.61 8.12 -0.84
C LYS A 224 -10.35 6.86 -0.01
N VAL A 225 -9.12 6.31 -0.06
CA VAL A 225 -8.74 5.15 0.75
C VAL A 225 -8.81 5.51 2.24
N LEU A 226 -8.32 6.69 2.62
CA LEU A 226 -8.32 7.13 4.01
C LEU A 226 -9.73 7.40 4.56
N ALA A 227 -10.64 7.95 3.75
CA ALA A 227 -12.05 8.09 4.11
C ALA A 227 -12.72 6.71 4.30
N ALA A 228 -12.41 5.76 3.42
CA ALA A 228 -12.90 4.38 3.54
C ALA A 228 -12.35 3.69 4.80
N PHE A 229 -11.06 3.89 5.10
CA PHE A 229 -10.40 3.38 6.30
C PHE A 229 -11.05 3.90 7.59
N ALA A 230 -11.29 5.22 7.67
CA ALA A 230 -11.98 5.83 8.81
C ALA A 230 -13.40 5.25 9.00
N ALA A 231 -14.18 5.17 7.91
CA ALA A 231 -15.54 4.63 7.94
C ALA A 231 -15.59 3.15 8.36
N LEU A 232 -14.63 2.33 7.89
CA LEU A 232 -14.48 0.93 8.31
C LEU A 232 -14.09 0.80 9.78
N GLY A 233 -13.13 1.61 10.22
CA GLY A 233 -12.64 1.63 11.59
C GLY A 233 -13.75 1.83 12.61
N GLU A 234 -14.65 2.78 12.32
CA GLU A 234 -15.79 3.11 13.19
C GLU A 234 -16.91 2.07 13.18
N ARG A 235 -17.09 1.36 12.06
CA ARG A 235 -18.22 0.45 11.86
C ARG A 235 -17.92 -0.99 12.21
N LEU A 236 -16.72 -1.47 11.89
CA LEU A 236 -16.40 -2.90 11.90
C LEU A 236 -15.34 -3.28 12.94
N CYS A 237 -14.64 -2.30 13.52
CA CYS A 237 -13.60 -2.56 14.51
C CYS A 237 -14.09 -2.19 15.91
N SER A 238 -13.85 -3.03 16.91
CA SER A 238 -14.16 -2.70 18.32
C SER A 238 -13.31 -1.54 18.84
N ALA A 239 -12.11 -1.37 18.28
CA ALA A 239 -11.27 -0.19 18.45
C ALA A 239 -10.79 0.27 17.06
N PRO A 240 -11.06 1.53 16.66
CA PRO A 240 -10.58 2.04 15.37
C PRO A 240 -9.05 2.07 15.29
N PRO A 241 -8.43 1.51 14.24
CA PRO A 241 -6.99 1.54 14.05
C PRO A 241 -6.50 2.98 13.79
N ARG A 242 -5.36 3.36 14.37
CA ARG A 242 -4.76 4.71 14.24
C ARG A 242 -3.57 4.72 13.27
N GLY A 243 -2.83 3.61 13.23
CA GLY A 243 -1.68 3.37 12.36
C GLY A 243 -1.95 2.32 11.28
N PRO A 244 -1.10 2.27 10.23
CA PRO A 244 -1.27 1.33 9.11
C PRO A 244 -1.02 -0.13 9.51
N ARG A 245 -0.42 -0.34 10.68
CA ARG A 245 -0.11 -1.64 11.29
C ARG A 245 -1.11 -2.06 12.36
N ASP A 246 -1.98 -1.14 12.80
CA ASP A 246 -2.88 -1.39 13.91
C ASP A 246 -3.94 -2.43 13.53
N PRO A 247 -4.21 -3.41 14.40
CA PRO A 247 -5.20 -4.43 14.11
C PRO A 247 -6.61 -3.81 14.06
N CYS A 248 -7.50 -4.43 13.29
CA CYS A 248 -8.94 -4.17 13.35
C CYS A 248 -9.64 -5.42 13.92
N PRO A 249 -9.68 -5.60 15.26
CA PRO A 249 -10.45 -6.66 15.87
C PRO A 249 -11.95 -6.47 15.54
N PRO A 250 -12.68 -7.53 15.16
CA PRO A 250 -14.09 -7.39 14.83
C PRO A 250 -14.88 -6.81 16.01
N ALA A 251 -15.80 -5.88 15.72
CA ALA A 251 -16.79 -5.42 16.68
C ALA A 251 -17.65 -6.61 17.19
N PRO A 252 -18.07 -6.59 18.46
CA PRO A 252 -18.92 -7.63 19.05
C PRO A 252 -20.29 -7.74 18.38
#